data_AF-A0A9N9BYB6-F1
#
_entry.id   AF-A0A9N9BYB6-F1
#
_cell.length_a   1.000
_cell.length_b   1.000
_cell.length_c   1.000
_cell.angle_alpha   90.00
_cell.angle_beta   90.00
_cell.angle_gamma   90.00
#
_symmetry.space_group_name_H-M   'P 1'
#
loop_
_entity.id
_entity.type
_entity.pdbx_description
1 polymer ?
#
loop_
_entity_poly.entity_id
_entity_poly.type
_entity_poly.pdbx_seq_one_letter_code
_entity_poly.pdbx_strand_id
1 'polypeptide(L)'
;GVRLPRCIPSKESLPSPQEVVKQQSKLMRSDSCQAGVITTSSEIKDVTKMERIGAHSHIRGLGLDDSLEPRQVAQGMVGQVKARKAAGVILQMIKEGKIAGRAILMAGPPGTGKTAIAMGMAQALGKDIPFTMIAASEIFSLEMSKTEALTQAFRRSIGVRIKEEAEIIEGEVVEVQIDRSITGGNKTGKITLKTTDMETIFELGHKMIDVLNKEKRPEKSLNWVDRLLEPGITMRWTRFVQCPEGELQKRKEVVHTVSLHEIDVINSRTQGFLALFSGDTGEIKPEIRDQINTKVTEWREEGKAEIIPGVLFIDEVHMLDIECFSYLNRALEDERAPVVIMASNRGITRIRGTKYKSPHGIPIDLLDRLLIISTIPYDDNSIKQILTIRCQEEDVTMTDEARDILTKIGMETSLRYAIHLITTAHLVAKRRKASSVDVVDIRRVYRLFLDEKRSVNYLREFQEQYMFNEVPVEMEGVENNIVAENPEAMET
;
A
#
# COMPACT_ATOMS: atom_id res chain seq x y z
N GLY A 1 69.83 27.65 -6.07
CA GLY A 1 68.86 26.63 -6.51
C GLY A 1 68.17 26.05 -5.30
N VAL A 2 66.83 26.16 -5.29
CA VAL A 2 65.82 25.35 -4.57
C VAL A 2 65.91 25.21 -3.03
N ARG A 3 64.86 25.73 -2.39
CA ARG A 3 64.48 25.57 -0.96
C ARG A 3 64.00 24.14 -0.67
N LEU A 4 64.28 23.66 0.55
CA LEU A 4 63.33 23.15 1.56
C LEU A 4 64.10 22.85 2.85
N PRO A 5 63.58 23.22 4.04
CA PRO A 5 63.41 22.18 5.05
C PRO A 5 62.15 22.30 5.94
N ARG A 6 61.52 21.12 6.11
CA ARG A 6 60.82 20.52 7.25
C ARG A 6 60.49 21.40 8.47
N CYS A 7 59.19 21.61 8.72
CA CYS A 7 58.63 21.97 10.03
C CYS A 7 58.38 20.70 10.87
N ILE A 8 58.85 20.73 12.12
CA ILE A 8 58.47 19.83 13.22
C ILE A 8 57.39 20.57 14.03
N PRO A 9 56.24 19.97 14.41
CA PRO A 9 55.34 20.57 15.37
C PRO A 9 55.77 20.24 16.81
N SER A 10 55.90 21.27 17.62
CA SER A 10 56.04 21.22 19.08
C SER A 10 54.75 20.81 19.77
N LYS A 11 54.87 20.04 20.85
CA LYS A 11 53.82 19.56 21.75
C LYS A 11 52.95 20.70 22.27
N GLU A 12 51.64 20.64 22.03
CA GLU A 12 50.63 21.34 22.82
C GLU A 12 49.98 20.36 23.81
N SER A 13 49.89 20.80 25.05
CA SER A 13 49.41 20.09 26.23
C SER A 13 47.88 19.94 26.23
N LEU A 14 47.39 18.72 26.48
CA LEU A 14 45.98 18.42 26.72
C LEU A 14 45.47 19.10 28.02
N PRO A 15 44.26 19.68 28.03
CA PRO A 15 43.69 20.32 29.21
C PRO A 15 43.26 19.31 30.28
N SER A 16 43.27 19.76 31.54
CA SER A 16 43.05 18.90 32.70
C SER A 16 41.56 18.53 32.90
N PRO A 17 41.24 17.37 33.50
CA PRO A 17 39.86 16.87 33.65
C PRO A 17 38.90 17.81 34.40
N GLN A 18 39.40 18.77 35.19
CA GLN A 18 38.58 19.73 35.91
C GLN A 18 38.11 20.93 35.06
N GLU A 19 38.76 21.20 33.92
CA GLU A 19 38.32 22.25 32.97
C GLU A 19 37.23 21.75 32.02
N VAL A 20 37.20 20.45 31.72
CA VAL A 20 36.14 19.81 30.91
C VAL A 20 34.80 19.81 31.66
N VAL A 21 34.80 19.64 32.98
CA VAL A 21 33.58 19.63 33.82
C VAL A 21 32.99 21.04 34.03
N LYS A 22 33.84 22.09 34.02
CA LYS A 22 33.36 23.48 34.07
C LYS A 22 32.82 24.00 32.73
N GLN A 23 33.28 23.46 31.59
CA GLN A 23 32.68 23.75 30.29
C GLN A 23 31.38 22.96 30.04
N GLN A 24 31.24 21.74 30.57
CA GLN A 24 29.97 20.99 30.51
C GLN A 24 28.86 21.54 31.42
N SER A 25 29.19 22.12 32.58
CA SER A 25 28.19 22.69 33.50
C SER A 25 27.68 24.07 33.10
N LYS A 26 28.33 24.77 32.15
CA LYS A 26 27.87 26.03 31.58
C LYS A 26 27.00 25.87 30.33
N LEU A 27 26.98 24.67 29.73
CA LEU A 27 26.12 24.31 28.60
C LEU A 27 24.80 23.63 29.03
N MET A 28 24.69 23.24 30.30
CA MET A 28 23.54 22.51 30.89
C MET A 28 22.62 23.39 31.77
N ARG A 29 22.60 24.72 31.54
CA ARG A 29 21.73 25.67 32.28
C ARG A 29 20.80 26.51 31.40
N SER A 30 20.65 26.16 30.11
CA SER A 30 19.68 26.81 29.22
C SER A 30 18.60 25.88 28.63
N ASP A 31 18.66 24.57 28.87
CA ASP A 31 17.74 23.60 28.24
C ASP A 31 16.72 23.03 29.23
N SER A 32 16.16 23.89 30.08
CA SER A 32 14.90 23.60 30.76
C SER A 32 13.76 24.22 29.97
N CYS A 33 12.86 23.36 29.46
CA CYS A 33 11.62 23.69 28.76
C CYS A 33 11.73 23.97 27.25
N GLN A 34 12.11 22.97 26.46
CA GLN A 34 11.57 22.81 25.12
C GLN A 34 11.04 21.39 24.97
N ALA A 35 9.76 21.22 25.30
CA ALA A 35 8.96 20.16 24.70
C ALA A 35 9.09 20.34 23.18
N GLY A 36 9.57 19.31 22.49
CA GLY A 36 9.77 19.32 21.04
C GLY A 36 8.48 19.74 20.35
N VAL A 37 8.47 20.96 19.85
CA VAL A 37 7.40 21.50 19.02
C VAL A 37 7.35 20.64 17.77
N ILE A 38 6.23 19.95 17.56
CA ILE A 38 5.86 19.35 16.29
C ILE A 38 5.85 20.51 15.28
N THR A 39 6.93 20.65 14.52
CA THR A 39 7.05 21.70 13.52
C THR A 39 5.99 21.43 12.46
N THR A 40 4.92 22.23 12.52
CA THR A 40 3.83 22.42 11.56
C THR A 40 4.01 21.68 10.24
N SER A 41 3.22 20.64 10.08
CA SER A 41 2.96 19.90 8.85
C SER A 41 2.60 20.84 7.70
N SER A 42 3.48 20.97 6.71
CA SER A 42 3.06 21.32 5.36
C SER A 42 2.23 20.17 4.82
N GLU A 43 0.94 20.38 4.59
CA GLU A 43 0.09 19.43 3.87
C GLU A 43 0.70 19.13 2.50
N ILE A 44 1.36 17.99 2.39
CA ILE A 44 1.73 17.42 1.11
C ILE A 44 0.57 16.51 0.75
N LYS A 45 -0.34 17.03 -0.08
CA LYS A 45 -1.17 16.17 -0.94
C LYS A 45 -0.23 15.13 -1.51
N ASP A 46 -0.45 13.86 -1.18
CA ASP A 46 0.19 12.73 -1.85
C ASP A 46 0.30 13.09 -3.32
N VAL A 47 1.54 13.28 -3.79
CA VAL A 47 1.83 13.47 -5.21
C VAL A 47 1.11 12.33 -5.87
N THR A 48 0.00 12.65 -6.55
CA THR A 48 -0.99 11.70 -7.07
C THR A 48 -0.23 10.49 -7.58
N LYS A 49 -0.17 9.42 -6.77
CA LYS A 49 0.33 8.14 -7.25
C LYS A 49 -0.61 7.88 -8.41
N MET A 50 -0.10 8.01 -9.64
CA MET A 50 -0.80 7.46 -10.78
C MET A 50 -1.01 6.00 -10.40
N GLU A 51 -2.22 5.67 -9.96
CA GLU A 51 -2.63 4.31 -9.72
C GLU A 51 -2.62 3.67 -11.11
N ARG A 52 -1.46 3.13 -11.50
CA ARG A 52 -1.39 2.25 -12.65
C ARG A 52 -2.43 1.16 -12.42
N ILE A 53 -3.26 0.88 -13.43
CA ILE A 53 -4.30 -0.14 -13.36
C ILE A 53 -3.66 -1.43 -12.84
N GLY A 54 -3.92 -1.72 -11.58
CA GLY A 54 -3.33 -2.84 -10.88
C GLY A 54 -4.14 -4.10 -11.12
N ALA A 55 -3.57 -5.25 -10.80
CA ALA A 55 -4.30 -6.51 -10.83
C ALA A 55 -5.51 -6.55 -9.87
N HIS A 56 -5.83 -5.48 -9.15
CA HIS A 56 -6.98 -5.45 -8.24
C HIS A 56 -7.62 -4.06 -8.14
N SER A 57 -7.34 -3.13 -9.06
CA SER A 57 -7.89 -1.75 -9.04
C SER A 57 -9.42 -1.70 -9.15
N HIS A 58 -10.00 -2.63 -9.91
CA HIS A 58 -11.45 -2.82 -10.04
C HIS A 58 -12.19 -3.10 -8.70
N ILE A 59 -11.49 -3.52 -7.65
CA ILE A 59 -12.09 -3.90 -6.36
C ILE A 59 -12.29 -2.65 -5.51
N ARG A 60 -13.55 -2.33 -5.22
CA ARG A 60 -13.95 -1.15 -4.43
C ARG A 60 -14.51 -1.50 -3.05
N GLY A 61 -14.57 -2.78 -2.72
CA GLY A 61 -15.10 -3.28 -1.44
C GLY A 61 -15.46 -4.76 -1.53
N LEU A 62 -16.04 -5.31 -0.47
CA LEU A 62 -16.45 -6.71 -0.40
C LEU A 62 -17.80 -7.01 -1.08
N GLY A 63 -18.57 -6.00 -1.49
CA GLY A 63 -19.86 -6.16 -2.15
C GLY A 63 -20.93 -6.82 -1.27
N LEU A 64 -20.93 -6.49 0.02
CA LEU A 64 -21.90 -6.96 1.01
C LEU A 64 -23.06 -5.97 1.12
N ASP A 65 -24.24 -6.46 1.51
CA ASP A 65 -25.33 -5.61 1.98
C ASP A 65 -25.23 -5.32 3.50
N ASP A 66 -26.18 -4.55 4.03
CA ASP A 66 -26.22 -4.17 5.45
C ASP A 66 -26.41 -5.36 6.39
N SER A 67 -26.88 -6.50 5.88
CA SER A 67 -27.03 -7.76 6.61
C SER A 67 -25.80 -8.67 6.50
N LEU A 68 -24.69 -8.16 5.94
CA LEU A 68 -23.46 -8.91 5.65
C LEU A 68 -23.64 -10.06 4.65
N GLU A 69 -24.69 -10.04 3.83
CA GLU A 69 -24.88 -11.00 2.74
C GLU A 69 -24.18 -10.51 1.47
N PRO A 70 -23.31 -11.34 0.84
CA PRO A 70 -22.64 -10.96 -0.39
C PRO A 70 -23.58 -11.07 -1.60
N ARG A 71 -23.64 -9.99 -2.39
CA ARG A 71 -24.26 -10.03 -3.71
C ARG A 71 -23.36 -10.76 -4.70
N GLN A 72 -23.96 -11.47 -5.66
CA GLN A 72 -23.23 -12.28 -6.65
C GLN A 72 -22.19 -11.46 -7.42
N VAL A 73 -22.55 -10.24 -7.83
CA VAL A 73 -21.65 -9.26 -8.46
C VAL A 73 -21.88 -7.91 -7.79
N ALA A 74 -20.87 -7.38 -7.09
CA ALA A 74 -20.94 -6.06 -6.47
C ALA A 74 -19.54 -5.53 -6.12
N GLN A 75 -19.35 -4.20 -6.23
CA GLN A 75 -18.11 -3.50 -5.88
C GLN A 75 -16.83 -4.10 -6.52
N GLY A 76 -16.96 -4.63 -7.74
CA GLY A 76 -15.87 -5.28 -8.47
C GLY A 76 -15.60 -6.73 -8.07
N MET A 77 -16.27 -7.25 -7.05
CA MET A 77 -16.16 -8.66 -6.62
C MET A 77 -17.23 -9.52 -7.31
N VAL A 78 -16.84 -10.74 -7.70
CA VAL A 78 -17.71 -11.75 -8.32
C VAL A 78 -17.59 -13.06 -7.54
N GLY A 79 -18.73 -13.69 -7.23
CA GLY A 79 -18.76 -15.00 -6.59
C GLY A 79 -18.11 -14.98 -5.20
N GLN A 80 -17.41 -16.07 -4.82
CA GLN A 80 -16.81 -16.31 -3.50
C GLN A 80 -17.72 -15.96 -2.31
N VAL A 81 -19.01 -16.30 -2.43
CA VAL A 81 -20.07 -15.91 -1.47
C VAL A 81 -19.69 -16.26 -0.03
N LYS A 82 -19.26 -17.51 0.22
CA LYS A 82 -18.87 -17.97 1.56
C LYS A 82 -17.67 -17.19 2.12
N ALA A 83 -16.62 -17.03 1.32
CA ALA A 83 -15.39 -16.36 1.75
C ALA A 83 -15.60 -14.86 1.98
N ARG A 84 -16.39 -14.19 1.11
CA ARG A 84 -16.76 -12.77 1.27
C ARG A 84 -17.62 -12.53 2.49
N LYS A 85 -18.58 -13.43 2.77
CA LYS A 85 -19.39 -13.37 3.99
C LYS A 85 -18.52 -13.50 5.24
N ALA A 86 -17.61 -14.48 5.27
CA ALA A 86 -16.67 -14.65 6.38
C ALA A 86 -15.75 -13.43 6.54
N ALA A 87 -15.23 -12.87 5.45
CA ALA A 87 -14.46 -11.63 5.46
C ALA A 87 -15.27 -10.43 5.98
N GLY A 88 -16.56 -10.36 5.65
CA GLY A 88 -17.50 -9.35 6.17
C GLY A 88 -17.68 -9.41 7.68
N VAL A 89 -17.81 -10.63 8.23
CA VAL A 89 -17.89 -10.83 9.69
C VAL A 89 -16.60 -10.36 10.36
N ILE A 90 -15.44 -10.72 9.82
CA ILE A 90 -14.14 -10.26 10.34
C ILE A 90 -14.03 -8.72 10.26
N LEU A 91 -14.44 -8.14 9.13
CA LEU A 91 -14.43 -6.69 8.93
C LEU A 91 -15.25 -5.97 10.02
N GLN A 92 -16.42 -6.49 10.35
CA GLN A 92 -17.27 -5.95 11.39
C GLN A 92 -16.64 -6.10 12.78
N MET A 93 -16.02 -7.25 13.06
CA MET A 93 -15.30 -7.46 14.32
C MET A 93 -14.11 -6.50 14.49
N ILE A 94 -13.40 -6.17 13.40
CA ILE A 94 -12.32 -5.17 13.39
C ILE A 94 -12.88 -3.79 13.71
N LYS A 95 -13.97 -3.38 13.03
CA LYS A 95 -14.62 -2.07 13.25
C LYS A 95 -15.14 -1.91 14.68
N GLU A 96 -15.61 -2.99 15.29
CA GLU A 96 -16.08 -3.01 16.68
C GLU A 96 -14.94 -3.11 17.72
N GLY A 97 -13.68 -3.29 17.29
CA GLY A 97 -12.53 -3.42 18.18
C GLY A 97 -12.55 -4.66 19.07
N LYS A 98 -13.40 -5.66 18.76
CA LYS A 98 -13.58 -6.88 19.57
C LYS A 98 -12.57 -7.98 19.26
N ILE A 99 -11.72 -7.78 18.25
CA ILE A 99 -10.80 -8.78 17.73
C ILE A 99 -9.38 -8.22 17.74
N ALA A 100 -8.69 -8.40 18.86
CA ALA A 100 -7.26 -8.16 18.99
C ALA A 100 -6.50 -9.49 19.05
N GLY A 101 -5.29 -9.53 18.50
CA GLY A 101 -4.40 -10.70 18.62
C GLY A 101 -4.86 -11.98 17.89
N ARG A 102 -5.85 -11.88 16.98
CA ARG A 102 -6.28 -13.03 16.16
C ARG A 102 -5.62 -13.00 14.79
N ALA A 103 -5.29 -14.19 14.32
CA ALA A 103 -4.81 -14.41 12.97
C ALA A 103 -5.79 -15.25 12.16
N ILE A 104 -5.94 -14.90 10.88
CA ILE A 104 -6.85 -15.51 9.92
C ILE A 104 -6.02 -16.06 8.76
N LEU A 105 -6.39 -17.24 8.28
CA LEU A 105 -5.76 -17.86 7.12
C LEU A 105 -6.77 -17.97 5.97
N MET A 106 -6.49 -17.30 4.86
CA MET A 106 -7.16 -17.53 3.59
C MET A 106 -6.45 -18.65 2.83
N ALA A 107 -7.11 -19.80 2.69
CA ALA A 107 -6.58 -20.98 2.03
C ALA A 107 -7.33 -21.28 0.73
N GLY A 108 -6.62 -21.69 -0.31
CA GLY A 108 -7.25 -22.24 -1.52
C GLY A 108 -6.35 -22.14 -2.76
N PRO A 109 -6.76 -22.72 -3.89
CA PRO A 109 -5.95 -22.75 -5.11
C PRO A 109 -5.47 -21.38 -5.60
N PRO A 110 -4.40 -21.29 -6.41
CA PRO A 110 -4.04 -20.03 -7.07
C PRO A 110 -5.18 -19.53 -7.95
N GLY A 111 -5.35 -18.20 -8.04
CA GLY A 111 -6.39 -17.60 -8.88
C GLY A 111 -7.81 -17.55 -8.28
N THR A 112 -8.02 -18.02 -7.05
CA THR A 112 -9.35 -17.98 -6.37
C THR A 112 -9.70 -16.64 -5.71
N GLY A 113 -8.84 -15.63 -5.79
CA GLY A 113 -9.14 -14.29 -5.29
C GLY A 113 -8.87 -14.05 -3.79
N LYS A 114 -7.93 -14.78 -3.17
CA LYS A 114 -7.51 -14.51 -1.77
C LYS A 114 -7.04 -13.06 -1.57
N THR A 115 -6.07 -12.63 -2.37
CA THR A 115 -5.55 -11.25 -2.36
C THR A 115 -6.64 -10.23 -2.76
N ALA A 116 -7.55 -10.62 -3.66
CA ALA A 116 -8.71 -9.80 -4.04
C ALA A 116 -9.67 -9.55 -2.86
N ILE A 117 -9.99 -10.58 -2.08
CA ILE A 117 -10.82 -10.45 -0.87
C ILE A 117 -10.12 -9.56 0.15
N ALA A 118 -8.81 -9.74 0.37
CA ALA A 118 -8.04 -8.89 1.28
C ALA A 118 -8.06 -7.41 0.86
N MET A 119 -7.93 -7.13 -0.44
CA MET A 119 -8.08 -5.76 -0.95
C MET A 119 -9.51 -5.23 -0.82
N GLY A 120 -10.51 -6.09 -1.02
CA GLY A 120 -11.91 -5.75 -0.74
C GLY A 120 -12.12 -5.39 0.73
N MET A 121 -11.46 -6.09 1.66
CA MET A 121 -11.46 -5.73 3.08
C MET A 121 -10.78 -4.38 3.32
N ALA A 122 -9.60 -4.15 2.73
CA ALA A 122 -8.88 -2.88 2.84
C ALA A 122 -9.76 -1.68 2.41
N GLN A 123 -10.42 -1.79 1.25
CA GLN A 123 -11.31 -0.74 0.75
C GLN A 123 -12.54 -0.56 1.63
N ALA A 124 -13.07 -1.64 2.23
CA ALA A 124 -14.25 -1.58 3.08
C ALA A 124 -13.96 -1.10 4.53
N LEU A 125 -12.72 -1.19 5.00
CA LEU A 125 -12.27 -0.60 6.27
C LEU A 125 -12.24 0.93 6.20
N GLY A 126 -11.96 1.49 5.02
CA GLY A 126 -11.85 2.93 4.80
C GLY A 126 -10.44 3.47 5.03
N LYS A 127 -10.25 4.77 4.80
CA LYS A 127 -8.93 5.43 4.85
C LYS A 127 -8.38 5.61 6.26
N ASP A 128 -9.24 5.51 7.27
CA ASP A 128 -8.87 5.81 8.66
C ASP A 128 -8.25 4.62 9.40
N ILE A 129 -8.38 3.40 8.84
CA ILE A 129 -7.83 2.18 9.43
C ILE A 129 -6.63 1.75 8.59
N PRO A 130 -5.43 1.59 9.19
CA PRO A 130 -4.25 1.21 8.44
C PRO A 130 -4.38 -0.21 7.91
N PHE A 131 -4.00 -0.40 6.65
CA PHE A 131 -3.94 -1.70 5.99
C PHE A 131 -2.57 -1.86 5.34
N THR A 132 -1.78 -2.81 5.82
CA THR A 132 -0.46 -3.12 5.26
C THR A 132 -0.52 -4.45 4.53
N MET A 133 -0.04 -4.48 3.29
CA MET A 133 0.11 -5.70 2.51
C MET A 133 1.59 -5.95 2.28
N ILE A 134 2.06 -7.16 2.59
CA ILE A 134 3.41 -7.63 2.31
C ILE A 134 3.36 -9.02 1.67
N ALA A 135 4.32 -9.33 0.82
CA ALA A 135 4.58 -10.71 0.43
C ALA A 135 5.55 -11.35 1.43
N ALA A 136 5.34 -12.62 1.78
CA ALA A 136 6.23 -13.32 2.70
C ALA A 136 7.70 -13.37 2.21
N SER A 137 7.92 -13.30 0.90
CA SER A 137 9.25 -13.22 0.29
C SER A 137 9.96 -11.88 0.54
N GLU A 138 9.24 -10.78 0.75
CA GLU A 138 9.81 -9.44 1.00
C GLU A 138 10.51 -9.32 2.35
N ILE A 139 10.18 -10.20 3.31
CA ILE A 139 10.81 -10.25 4.63
C ILE A 139 12.28 -10.71 4.54
N PHE A 140 12.64 -11.42 3.49
CA PHE A 140 14.01 -11.88 3.27
C PHE A 140 14.80 -10.81 2.49
N SER A 141 15.42 -9.89 3.22
CA SER A 141 16.29 -8.84 2.66
C SER A 141 17.73 -8.96 3.21
N LEU A 142 18.68 -8.39 2.47
CA LEU A 142 20.06 -8.16 2.94
C LEU A 142 20.19 -6.84 3.68
N GLU A 143 19.26 -5.90 3.48
CA GLU A 143 19.31 -4.56 4.07
C GLU A 143 18.88 -4.54 5.54
N MET A 144 17.99 -5.44 5.93
CA MET A 144 17.46 -5.54 7.29
C MET A 144 17.18 -6.99 7.68
N SER A 145 17.23 -7.25 8.99
CA SER A 145 16.89 -8.56 9.56
C SER A 145 15.41 -8.92 9.37
N LYS A 146 15.11 -10.23 9.30
CA LYS A 146 13.74 -10.75 9.17
C LYS A 146 12.81 -10.24 10.28
N THR A 147 13.33 -10.20 11.50
CA THR A 147 12.62 -9.69 12.69
C THR A 147 12.33 -8.20 12.56
N GLU A 148 13.26 -7.42 11.99
CA GLU A 148 13.05 -6.00 11.78
C GLU A 148 12.01 -5.74 10.68
N ALA A 149 12.07 -6.46 9.56
CA ALA A 149 11.07 -6.38 8.50
C ALA A 149 9.66 -6.70 9.01
N LEU A 150 9.50 -7.76 9.80
CA LEU A 150 8.23 -8.10 10.45
C LEU A 150 7.81 -7.01 11.45
N THR A 151 8.73 -6.49 12.27
CA THR A 151 8.40 -5.43 13.24
C THR A 151 7.91 -4.17 12.54
N GLN A 152 8.55 -3.78 11.44
CA GLN A 152 8.10 -2.65 10.63
C GLN A 152 6.71 -2.91 10.04
N ALA A 153 6.44 -4.11 9.53
CA ALA A 153 5.12 -4.47 9.00
C ALA A 153 4.02 -4.40 10.06
N PHE A 154 4.27 -4.88 11.29
CA PHE A 154 3.34 -4.75 12.41
C PHE A 154 3.10 -3.28 12.77
N ARG A 155 4.17 -2.47 12.88
CA ARG A 155 4.06 -1.06 13.25
C ARG A 155 3.43 -0.18 12.16
N ARG A 156 3.56 -0.55 10.88
CA ARG A 156 2.80 0.08 9.78
C ARG A 156 1.31 -0.22 9.87
N SER A 157 0.95 -1.37 10.43
CA SER A 157 -0.44 -1.83 10.58
C SER A 157 -1.12 -1.32 11.84
N ILE A 158 -0.45 -0.50 12.67
CA ILE A 158 -1.03 0.12 13.86
C ILE A 158 -1.02 1.63 13.67
N GLY A 159 -2.21 2.23 13.73
CA GLY A 159 -2.41 3.66 13.56
C GLY A 159 -2.52 4.36 14.90
N VAL A 160 -2.05 5.59 14.96
CA VAL A 160 -2.27 6.54 16.05
C VAL A 160 -3.04 7.71 15.47
N ARG A 161 -4.28 7.86 15.94
CA ARG A 161 -5.15 8.98 15.60
C ARG A 161 -4.94 10.08 16.61
N ILE A 162 -4.36 11.19 16.17
CA ILE A 162 -4.08 12.36 16.98
C ILE A 162 -5.16 13.40 16.68
N LYS A 163 -5.72 13.96 17.75
CA LYS A 163 -6.71 15.03 17.68
C LYS A 163 -6.01 16.33 18.06
N GLU A 164 -5.93 17.26 17.12
CA GLU A 164 -5.33 18.57 17.34
C GLU A 164 -6.36 19.66 17.06
N GLU A 165 -6.45 20.65 17.95
CA GLU A 165 -7.22 21.86 17.69
C GLU A 165 -6.37 22.80 16.84
N ALA A 166 -6.80 23.05 15.61
CA ALA A 166 -6.17 24.02 14.71
C ALA A 166 -7.09 25.21 14.46
N GLU A 167 -6.52 26.41 14.49
CA GLU A 167 -7.19 27.61 14.03
C GLU A 167 -7.04 27.70 12.51
N ILE A 168 -8.15 27.50 11.80
CA ILE A 168 -8.21 27.58 10.35
C ILE A 168 -8.83 28.90 9.92
N ILE A 169 -8.31 29.45 8.83
CA ILE A 169 -8.83 30.67 8.22
C ILE A 169 -9.59 30.28 6.94
N GLU A 170 -10.90 30.52 6.92
CA GLU A 170 -11.78 30.24 5.78
C GLU A 170 -12.46 31.52 5.32
N GLY A 171 -12.22 31.93 4.08
CA GLY A 171 -12.84 33.10 3.47
C GLY A 171 -12.67 33.14 1.96
N GLU A 172 -13.51 33.92 1.29
CA GLU A 172 -13.35 34.28 -0.11
C GLU A 172 -12.18 35.25 -0.26
N VAL A 173 -11.27 34.96 -1.20
CA VAL A 173 -10.16 35.87 -1.52
C VAL A 173 -10.69 37.01 -2.38
N VAL A 174 -10.67 38.22 -1.86
CA VAL A 174 -11.08 39.45 -2.57
C VAL A 174 -9.91 40.00 -3.39
N GLU A 175 -8.73 40.10 -2.76
CA GLU A 175 -7.55 40.67 -3.38
C GLU A 175 -6.26 40.05 -2.80
N VAL A 176 -5.25 39.91 -3.65
CA VAL A 176 -3.89 39.50 -3.24
C VAL A 176 -2.91 40.52 -3.79
N GLN A 177 -2.26 41.27 -2.91
CA GLN A 177 -1.19 42.20 -3.25
C GLN A 177 0.15 41.57 -2.88
N ILE A 178 1.11 41.53 -3.80
CA ILE A 178 2.46 41.01 -3.53
C ILE A 178 3.47 42.09 -3.87
N ASP A 179 4.09 42.65 -2.84
CA ASP A 179 5.14 43.65 -2.98
C ASP A 179 6.47 42.94 -3.24
N ARG A 180 6.94 43.04 -4.47
CA ARG A 180 8.28 42.58 -4.85
C ARG A 180 9.23 43.77 -4.81
N SER A 181 10.16 43.76 -3.86
CA SER A 181 11.25 44.72 -3.87
C SER A 181 12.19 44.46 -5.04
N ILE A 182 12.42 45.49 -5.85
CA ILE A 182 13.21 45.44 -7.10
C ILE A 182 14.69 45.13 -6.82
N THR A 183 15.14 45.31 -5.57
CA THR A 183 16.53 45.13 -5.12
C THR A 183 16.81 43.79 -4.41
N GLY A 184 15.94 42.79 -4.55
CA GLY A 184 16.19 41.43 -4.04
C GLY A 184 15.90 41.23 -2.55
N GLY A 185 15.08 42.11 -1.95
CA GLY A 185 14.61 41.96 -0.57
C GLY A 185 13.56 40.85 -0.40
N ASN A 186 13.31 40.47 0.86
CA ASN A 186 12.27 39.50 1.22
C ASN A 186 10.90 39.95 0.67
N LYS A 187 10.24 39.08 -0.08
CA LYS A 187 8.87 39.31 -0.58
C LYS A 187 7.92 39.44 0.60
N THR A 188 7.10 40.49 0.59
CA THR A 188 5.97 40.69 1.50
C THR A 188 4.70 40.86 0.67
N GLY A 189 3.55 40.55 1.24
CA GLY A 189 2.28 40.67 0.54
C GLY A 189 1.14 40.89 1.51
N LYS A 190 -0.03 41.18 0.97
CA LYS A 190 -1.28 41.28 1.72
C LYS A 190 -2.34 40.47 0.99
N ILE A 191 -3.16 39.74 1.74
CA ILE A 191 -4.33 39.04 1.23
C ILE A 191 -5.56 39.54 1.95
N THR A 192 -6.57 39.96 1.19
CA THR A 192 -7.86 40.37 1.70
C THR A 192 -8.81 39.19 1.59
N LEU A 193 -9.31 38.72 2.73
CA LEU A 193 -10.25 37.61 2.83
C LEU A 193 -11.59 38.13 3.35
N LYS A 194 -12.69 37.61 2.80
CA LYS A 194 -14.05 38.01 3.11
C LYS A 194 -14.97 36.81 3.36
N THR A 195 -15.81 36.91 4.37
CA THR A 195 -16.99 36.06 4.57
C THR A 195 -18.25 36.91 4.37
N THR A 196 -19.45 36.34 4.53
CA THR A 196 -20.69 37.13 4.51
C THR A 196 -20.73 38.19 5.60
N ASP A 197 -20.02 37.96 6.70
CA ASP A 197 -20.17 38.74 7.93
C ASP A 197 -18.98 39.69 8.16
N MET A 198 -17.80 39.38 7.64
CA MET A 198 -16.59 40.17 7.87
C MET A 198 -15.60 40.15 6.72
N GLU A 199 -14.76 41.19 6.65
CA GLU A 199 -13.68 41.33 5.69
C GLU A 199 -12.41 41.75 6.45
N THR A 200 -11.31 41.04 6.21
CA THR A 200 -10.06 41.22 6.95
C THR A 200 -8.84 41.11 6.03
N ILE A 201 -7.81 41.91 6.31
CA ILE A 201 -6.57 41.95 5.55
C ILE A 201 -5.47 41.25 6.35
N PHE A 202 -4.86 40.23 5.79
CA PHE A 202 -3.72 39.53 6.39
C PHE A 202 -2.43 39.87 5.67
N GLU A 203 -1.37 40.12 6.45
CA GLU A 203 -0.02 40.27 5.91
C GLU A 203 0.64 38.90 5.68
N LEU A 204 1.14 38.69 4.47
CA LEU A 204 1.77 37.46 4.02
C LEU A 204 3.28 37.56 4.14
N GLY A 205 3.87 36.57 4.80
CA GLY A 205 5.32 36.38 4.82
C GLY A 205 5.85 35.67 3.57
N HIS A 206 7.17 35.71 3.38
CA HIS A 206 7.87 35.13 2.22
C HIS A 206 7.47 33.68 1.90
N LYS A 207 7.38 32.80 2.92
CA LYS A 207 7.02 31.38 2.75
C LYS A 207 5.60 31.20 2.18
N MET A 208 4.63 31.98 2.68
CA MET A 208 3.24 31.92 2.21
C MET A 208 3.11 32.43 0.78
N ILE A 209 3.86 33.48 0.44
CA ILE A 209 3.91 34.04 -0.92
C ILE A 209 4.47 33.02 -1.91
N ASP A 210 5.51 32.27 -1.54
CA ASP A 210 6.05 31.22 -2.41
C ASP A 210 5.07 30.07 -2.62
N VAL A 211 4.32 29.68 -1.58
CA VAL A 211 3.22 28.69 -1.69
C VAL A 211 2.15 29.20 -2.66
N LEU A 212 1.66 30.43 -2.47
CA LEU A 212 0.66 31.06 -3.34
C LEU A 212 1.13 31.18 -4.79
N ASN A 213 2.41 31.51 -5.03
CA ASN A 213 2.97 31.58 -6.38
C ASN A 213 3.14 30.21 -7.03
N LYS A 214 3.46 29.17 -6.24
CA LYS A 214 3.61 27.80 -6.72
C LYS A 214 2.25 27.19 -7.11
N GLU A 215 1.17 27.62 -6.46
CA GLU A 215 -0.21 27.17 -6.73
C GLU A 215 -0.90 27.85 -7.93
N LYS A 216 -0.30 28.88 -8.56
CA LYS A 216 -0.82 29.64 -9.73
C LYS A 216 -2.36 29.70 -9.81
N ARG A 217 -2.99 30.53 -8.96
CA ARG A 217 -4.39 30.93 -9.09
C ARG A 217 -4.57 31.99 -10.22
N PRO A 218 -5.59 31.88 -11.09
CA PRO A 218 -6.25 33.07 -11.64
C PRO A 218 -7.16 33.70 -10.56
N GLU A 219 -7.25 35.03 -10.56
CA GLU A 219 -7.87 35.95 -9.56
C GLU A 219 -9.30 35.66 -9.08
N LYS A 220 -9.94 34.56 -9.48
CA LYS A 220 -11.26 34.14 -9.01
C LYS A 220 -11.35 32.61 -8.93
N SER A 221 -10.83 31.97 -7.88
CA SER A 221 -11.20 30.58 -7.60
C SER A 221 -11.05 30.20 -6.13
N LEU A 222 -12.21 29.86 -5.54
CA LEU A 222 -12.39 29.30 -4.20
C LEU A 222 -11.77 27.89 -4.09
N ASN A 223 -11.58 27.47 -2.85
CA ASN A 223 -10.80 26.30 -2.40
C ASN A 223 -11.24 24.95 -3.02
N TRP A 224 -10.26 24.05 -3.17
CA TRP A 224 -10.39 22.75 -3.82
C TRP A 224 -10.82 21.62 -2.86
N VAL A 225 -11.77 20.80 -3.30
CA VAL A 225 -11.89 19.38 -2.92
C VAL A 225 -11.91 18.56 -4.21
N ASP A 226 -10.97 17.64 -4.37
CA ASP A 226 -10.79 16.79 -5.55
C ASP A 226 -12.00 15.89 -5.84
N ARG A 227 -12.44 15.85 -7.12
CA ARG A 227 -12.89 14.60 -7.77
C ARG A 227 -12.84 14.71 -9.30
N LEU A 228 -12.20 13.72 -9.92
CA LEU A 228 -11.97 13.47 -11.36
C LEU A 228 -13.22 13.00 -12.13
N LEU A 229 -13.29 13.33 -13.44
CA LEU A 229 -13.59 12.40 -14.55
C LEU A 229 -13.31 13.05 -15.94
N GLU A 230 -12.77 12.27 -16.90
CA GLU A 230 -12.22 12.61 -18.24
C GLU A 230 -13.27 12.76 -19.38
N PRO A 231 -12.90 12.88 -20.69
CA PRO A 231 -11.99 13.80 -21.36
C PRO A 231 -12.69 14.60 -22.50
N GLY A 232 -12.08 15.70 -22.93
CA GLY A 232 -12.33 16.24 -24.28
C GLY A 232 -13.24 17.46 -24.37
N ILE A 233 -12.92 18.53 -23.62
CA ILE A 233 -13.18 19.94 -23.96
C ILE A 233 -12.26 20.74 -23.03
N THR A 234 -11.47 21.69 -23.57
CA THR A 234 -10.68 22.65 -22.77
C THR A 234 -11.62 23.64 -22.10
N MET A 235 -12.37 23.21 -21.09
CA MET A 235 -13.15 24.05 -20.21
C MET A 235 -12.57 23.89 -18.81
N ARG A 236 -11.93 24.96 -18.32
CA ARG A 236 -11.55 25.07 -16.92
C ARG A 236 -12.84 25.17 -16.11
N TRP A 237 -13.27 24.07 -15.51
CA TRP A 237 -14.41 24.06 -14.62
C TRP A 237 -14.00 24.72 -13.30
N THR A 238 -14.25 26.02 -13.17
CA THR A 238 -14.28 26.67 -11.86
C THR A 238 -15.51 26.18 -11.11
N ARG A 239 -15.31 25.44 -10.01
CA ARG A 239 -16.43 25.16 -9.09
C ARG A 239 -16.84 26.48 -8.44
N PHE A 240 -18.09 26.85 -8.63
CA PHE A 240 -18.71 27.95 -7.89
C PHE A 240 -19.10 27.41 -6.51
N VAL A 241 -18.41 27.87 -5.49
CA VAL A 241 -18.75 27.60 -4.09
C VAL A 241 -19.26 28.94 -3.53
N GLN A 242 -20.32 28.89 -2.72
CA GLN A 242 -20.87 30.08 -2.09
C GLN A 242 -19.87 30.67 -1.09
N CYS A 243 -19.93 31.99 -0.89
CA CYS A 243 -19.12 32.69 0.09
C CYS A 243 -19.35 32.06 1.48
N PRO A 244 -18.28 31.71 2.23
CA PRO A 244 -18.44 31.14 3.56
C PRO A 244 -19.16 32.13 4.50
N GLU A 245 -20.05 31.61 5.34
CA GLU A 245 -20.73 32.38 6.38
C GLU A 245 -19.99 32.28 7.73
N GLY A 246 -20.18 33.29 8.58
CA GLY A 246 -19.62 33.34 9.93
C GLY A 246 -18.23 33.98 10.03
N GLU A 247 -17.58 33.72 11.16
CA GLU A 247 -16.23 34.22 11.45
C GLU A 247 -15.19 33.64 10.51
N LEU A 248 -14.20 34.47 10.17
CA LEU A 248 -13.16 34.13 9.20
C LEU A 248 -12.10 33.18 9.80
N GLN A 249 -11.87 33.26 11.10
CA GLN A 249 -11.01 32.36 11.86
C GLN A 249 -11.88 31.41 12.67
N LYS A 250 -11.80 30.11 12.37
CA LYS A 250 -12.59 29.07 13.04
C LYS A 250 -11.64 28.09 13.72
N ARG A 251 -11.99 27.68 14.94
CA ARG A 251 -11.33 26.55 15.59
C ARG A 251 -11.94 25.26 15.06
N LYS A 252 -11.09 24.40 14.48
CA LYS A 252 -11.49 23.09 13.96
C LYS A 252 -10.60 22.02 14.56
N GLU A 253 -11.21 20.97 15.08
CA GLU A 253 -10.51 19.75 15.45
C GLU A 253 -10.11 19.04 14.16
N VAL A 254 -8.81 18.96 13.92
CA VAL A 254 -8.24 18.21 12.79
C VAL A 254 -7.73 16.88 13.33
N VAL A 255 -8.20 15.82 12.69
CA VAL A 255 -7.86 14.45 13.06
C VAL A 255 -6.82 13.93 12.07
N HIS A 256 -5.65 13.58 12.57
CA HIS A 256 -4.57 13.01 11.79
C HIS A 256 -4.35 11.56 12.20
N THR A 257 -4.35 10.64 11.25
CA THR A 257 -3.99 9.24 11.48
C THR A 257 -2.60 9.00 10.92
N VAL A 258 -1.66 8.60 11.78
CA VAL A 258 -0.27 8.30 11.41
C VAL A 258 0.08 6.90 11.91
N SER A 259 0.82 6.11 11.14
CA SER A 259 1.26 4.78 11.60
C SER A 259 2.38 4.87 12.64
N LEU A 260 2.48 3.89 13.54
CA LEU A 260 3.59 3.84 14.50
C LEU A 260 4.95 3.80 13.82
N HIS A 261 5.04 3.12 12.67
CA HIS A 261 6.28 3.07 11.90
C HIS A 261 6.70 4.42 11.33
N GLU A 262 5.75 5.25 10.86
CA GLU A 262 6.07 6.60 10.39
C GLU A 262 6.61 7.47 11.53
N ILE A 263 6.00 7.37 12.71
CA ILE A 263 6.47 8.07 13.92
C ILE A 263 7.90 7.61 14.26
N ASP A 264 8.19 6.31 14.17
CA ASP A 264 9.54 5.78 14.38
C ASP A 264 10.57 6.38 13.43
N VAL A 265 10.27 6.39 12.12
CA VAL A 265 11.21 6.87 11.10
C VAL A 265 11.47 8.36 11.26
N ILE A 266 10.42 9.15 11.55
CA ILE A 266 10.53 10.60 11.77
C ILE A 266 11.43 10.91 12.97
N ASN A 267 11.29 10.17 14.07
CA ASN A 267 12.07 10.39 15.28
C ASN A 267 13.46 9.73 15.25
N SER A 268 13.71 8.79 14.33
CA SER A 268 14.99 8.08 14.25
C SER A 268 16.09 8.84 13.52
N ARG A 269 15.78 9.72 12.56
CA ARG A 269 16.77 10.43 11.73
C ARG A 269 16.49 11.93 11.69
N THR A 270 17.54 12.75 11.65
CA THR A 270 17.43 14.21 11.46
C THR A 270 16.80 14.61 10.11
N GLN A 271 16.83 13.72 9.11
CA GLN A 271 16.05 13.82 7.86
C GLN A 271 15.02 12.68 7.75
N GLY A 272 14.42 12.26 8.86
CA GLY A 272 13.47 11.14 8.91
C GLY A 272 12.29 11.29 7.95
N PHE A 273 11.83 12.53 7.72
CA PHE A 273 10.77 12.79 6.75
C PHE A 273 11.13 12.40 5.32
N LEU A 274 12.36 12.68 4.85
CA LEU A 274 12.77 12.35 3.49
C LEU A 274 12.97 10.84 3.30
N ALA A 275 13.38 10.14 4.37
CA ALA A 275 13.59 8.70 4.36
C ALA A 275 12.29 7.90 4.12
N LEU A 276 11.13 8.45 4.53
CA LEU A 276 9.82 7.88 4.22
C LEU A 276 9.57 7.77 2.70
N PHE A 277 10.15 8.68 1.92
CA PHE A 277 9.98 8.72 0.46
C PHE A 277 11.10 8.01 -0.30
N SER A 278 12.30 7.93 0.28
CA SER A 278 13.43 7.24 -0.37
C SER A 278 13.37 5.71 -0.21
N GLY A 279 12.59 5.20 0.74
CA GLY A 279 12.48 3.75 1.04
C GLY A 279 13.68 3.20 1.83
N ASP A 280 14.74 3.99 1.99
CA ASP A 280 15.91 3.67 2.80
C ASP A 280 15.65 4.03 4.27
N THR A 281 14.74 3.30 4.90
CA THR A 281 14.44 3.47 6.32
C THR A 281 15.51 2.84 7.21
N GLY A 282 16.20 1.79 6.71
CA GLY A 282 17.15 0.99 7.49
C GLY A 282 16.50 0.33 8.71
N GLU A 283 17.33 -0.20 9.61
CA GLU A 283 16.87 -0.74 10.89
C GLU A 283 16.67 0.38 11.92
N ILE A 284 15.56 0.31 12.66
CA ILE A 284 15.25 1.28 13.71
C ILE A 284 15.69 0.73 15.06
N LYS A 285 16.43 1.55 15.79
CA LYS A 285 16.93 1.22 17.13
C LYS A 285 15.78 0.95 18.12
N PRO A 286 15.89 -0.08 18.98
CA PRO A 286 14.85 -0.42 19.94
C PRO A 286 14.62 0.70 20.96
N GLU A 287 15.65 1.46 21.35
CA GLU A 287 15.51 2.55 22.33
C GLU A 287 14.56 3.64 21.83
N ILE A 288 14.54 3.89 20.51
CA ILE A 288 13.66 4.89 19.89
C ILE A 288 12.22 4.38 19.89
N ARG A 289 12.01 3.09 19.62
CA ARG A 289 10.68 2.46 19.68
C ARG A 289 10.12 2.50 21.08
N ASP A 290 10.92 2.23 22.11
CA ASP A 290 10.48 2.26 23.50
C ASP A 290 10.11 3.67 23.95
N GLN A 291 10.90 4.68 23.55
CA GLN A 291 10.56 6.09 23.78
C GLN A 291 9.22 6.47 23.11
N ILE A 292 8.99 6.04 21.87
CA ILE A 292 7.75 6.32 21.15
C ILE A 292 6.57 5.58 21.77
N ASN A 293 6.74 4.31 22.14
CA ASN A 293 5.69 3.53 22.80
C ASN A 293 5.28 4.17 24.13
N THR A 294 6.23 4.73 24.87
CA THR A 294 5.97 5.48 26.11
C THR A 294 5.15 6.74 25.82
N LYS A 295 5.61 7.58 24.87
CA LYS A 295 4.89 8.81 24.46
C LYS A 295 3.48 8.55 23.92
N VAL A 296 3.32 7.51 23.10
CA VAL A 296 2.00 7.14 22.55
C VAL A 296 1.06 6.65 23.67
N THR A 297 1.61 5.97 24.68
CA THR A 297 0.84 5.58 25.87
C THR A 297 0.44 6.80 26.69
N GLU A 298 1.34 7.76 26.90
CA GLU A 298 1.02 9.04 27.56
C GLU A 298 -0.06 9.82 26.80
N TRP A 299 0.05 9.97 25.47
CA TRP A 299 -0.96 10.65 24.67
C TRP A 299 -2.33 9.96 24.70
N ARG A 300 -2.35 8.64 24.85
CA ARG A 300 -3.58 7.87 25.04
C ARG A 300 -4.20 8.12 26.41
N GLU A 301 -3.40 8.13 27.47
CA GLU A 301 -3.87 8.42 28.84
C GLU A 301 -4.38 9.87 28.98
N GLU A 302 -3.74 10.82 28.29
CA GLU A 302 -4.18 12.21 28.20
C GLU A 302 -5.41 12.41 27.29
N GLY A 303 -5.82 11.39 26.52
CA GLY A 303 -6.93 11.48 25.58
C GLY A 303 -6.64 12.30 24.31
N LYS A 304 -5.37 12.66 24.06
CA LYS A 304 -4.91 13.36 22.84
C LYS A 304 -4.78 12.43 21.63
N ALA A 305 -4.56 11.14 21.87
CA ALA A 305 -4.42 10.13 20.84
C ALA A 305 -5.23 8.86 21.10
N GLU A 306 -5.71 8.25 20.02
CA GLU A 306 -6.38 6.96 20.02
C GLU A 306 -5.57 5.96 19.19
N ILE A 307 -5.32 4.76 19.71
CA ILE A 307 -4.63 3.70 18.97
C ILE A 307 -5.66 2.91 18.18
N ILE A 308 -5.45 2.80 16.88
CA ILE A 308 -6.31 2.07 15.95
C ILE A 308 -5.59 0.82 15.48
N PRO A 309 -6.02 -0.38 15.91
CA PRO A 309 -5.50 -1.61 15.36
C PRO A 309 -5.97 -1.73 13.91
N GLY A 310 -5.01 -1.81 12.98
CA GLY A 310 -5.27 -2.03 11.57
C GLY A 310 -5.22 -3.51 11.19
N VAL A 311 -4.88 -3.76 9.93
CA VAL A 311 -4.77 -5.09 9.36
C VAL A 311 -3.41 -5.27 8.69
N LEU A 312 -2.76 -6.40 8.99
CA LEU A 312 -1.56 -6.86 8.31
C LEU A 312 -1.92 -8.04 7.41
N PHE A 313 -1.80 -7.89 6.10
CA PHE A 313 -1.96 -8.96 5.13
C PHE A 313 -0.60 -9.51 4.67
N ILE A 314 -0.40 -10.82 4.81
CA ILE A 314 0.81 -11.53 4.37
C ILE A 314 0.42 -12.52 3.27
N ASP A 315 0.83 -12.23 2.02
CA ASP A 315 0.66 -13.17 0.92
C ASP A 315 1.75 -14.24 0.91
N GLU A 316 1.43 -15.41 0.36
CA GLU A 316 2.34 -16.55 0.22
C GLU A 316 3.02 -16.97 1.53
N VAL A 317 2.27 -17.01 2.64
CA VAL A 317 2.80 -17.25 4.00
C VAL A 317 3.65 -18.51 4.15
N HIS A 318 3.44 -19.52 3.31
CA HIS A 318 4.26 -20.74 3.26
C HIS A 318 5.75 -20.49 2.92
N MET A 319 6.09 -19.29 2.46
CA MET A 319 7.46 -18.84 2.23
C MET A 319 8.15 -18.36 3.51
N LEU A 320 7.44 -18.14 4.62
CA LEU A 320 8.05 -17.82 5.91
C LEU A 320 8.78 -19.03 6.51
N ASP A 321 9.78 -18.74 7.34
CA ASP A 321 10.49 -19.74 8.13
C ASP A 321 9.97 -19.83 9.58
N ILE A 322 10.45 -20.84 10.30
CA ILE A 322 10.06 -21.10 11.69
C ILE A 322 10.37 -19.92 12.63
N GLU A 323 11.41 -19.13 12.36
CA GLU A 323 11.76 -17.96 13.17
C GLU A 323 10.73 -16.84 12.99
N CYS A 324 10.29 -16.61 11.75
CA CYS A 324 9.20 -15.67 11.44
C CYS A 324 7.90 -16.10 12.13
N PHE A 325 7.53 -17.38 12.07
CA PHE A 325 6.34 -17.87 12.77
C PHE A 325 6.44 -17.76 14.30
N SER A 326 7.62 -17.99 14.86
CA SER A 326 7.86 -17.80 16.31
C SER A 326 7.70 -16.33 16.70
N TYR A 327 8.20 -15.40 15.87
CA TYR A 327 7.96 -13.97 16.07
C TYR A 327 6.47 -13.62 15.99
N LEU A 328 5.75 -14.11 14.97
CA LEU A 328 4.32 -13.88 14.78
C LEU A 328 3.50 -14.37 15.98
N ASN A 329 3.80 -15.58 16.49
CA ASN A 329 3.13 -16.12 17.68
C ASN A 329 3.26 -15.18 18.88
N ARG A 330 4.46 -14.68 19.16
CA ARG A 330 4.69 -13.74 20.26
C ARG A 330 4.02 -12.40 20.02
N ALA A 331 4.05 -11.88 18.79
CA ALA A 331 3.47 -10.59 18.44
C ALA A 331 1.93 -10.62 18.51
N LEU A 332 1.30 -11.76 18.21
CA LEU A 332 -0.15 -11.95 18.29
C LEU A 332 -0.68 -12.07 19.73
N GLU A 333 0.20 -12.29 20.72
CA GLU A 333 -0.19 -12.31 22.13
C GLU A 333 -0.39 -10.89 22.71
N ASP A 334 0.06 -9.84 22.00
CA ASP A 334 -0.17 -8.45 22.38
C ASP A 334 -1.63 -8.03 22.09
N GLU A 335 -2.31 -7.45 23.08
CA GLU A 335 -3.67 -6.89 22.94
C GLU A 335 -3.76 -5.75 21.93
N ARG A 336 -2.64 -5.10 21.59
CA ARG A 336 -2.58 -4.01 20.61
C ARG A 336 -2.18 -4.50 19.22
N ALA A 337 -2.00 -5.81 19.05
CA ALA A 337 -1.61 -6.39 17.78
C ALA A 337 -2.70 -6.14 16.72
N PRO A 338 -2.31 -5.78 15.48
CA PRO A 338 -3.24 -5.68 14.37
C PRO A 338 -3.81 -7.06 14.04
N VAL A 339 -4.94 -7.08 13.33
CA VAL A 339 -5.46 -8.36 12.81
C VAL A 339 -4.55 -8.85 11.69
N VAL A 340 -4.01 -10.05 11.84
CA VAL A 340 -3.11 -10.64 10.84
C VAL A 340 -3.90 -11.55 9.92
N ILE A 341 -3.92 -11.25 8.63
CA ILE A 341 -4.54 -12.08 7.59
C ILE A 341 -3.42 -12.67 6.74
N MET A 342 -3.34 -13.99 6.69
CA MET A 342 -2.35 -14.72 5.89
C MET A 342 -3.03 -15.39 4.71
N ALA A 343 -2.35 -15.46 3.57
CA ALA A 343 -2.82 -16.22 2.42
C ALA A 343 -1.86 -17.36 2.06
N SER A 344 -2.41 -18.54 1.79
CA SER A 344 -1.66 -19.68 1.26
C SER A 344 -2.36 -20.31 0.08
N ASN A 345 -1.58 -20.63 -0.94
CA ASN A 345 -1.98 -21.41 -2.11
C ASN A 345 -1.45 -22.86 -2.07
N ARG A 346 -0.70 -23.25 -1.03
CA ARG A 346 -0.15 -24.60 -0.87
C ARG A 346 -0.98 -25.42 0.10
N GLY A 347 -1.18 -26.71 -0.23
CA GLY A 347 -1.85 -27.70 0.61
C GLY A 347 -0.97 -28.19 1.76
N ILE A 348 -0.18 -29.23 1.55
CA ILE A 348 0.82 -29.71 2.51
C ILE A 348 2.21 -29.32 2.00
N THR A 349 2.98 -28.61 2.81
CA THR A 349 4.35 -28.21 2.44
C THR A 349 5.26 -28.23 3.65
N ARG A 350 6.57 -28.23 3.40
CA ARG A 350 7.59 -28.20 4.44
C ARG A 350 7.59 -26.85 5.16
N ILE A 351 7.67 -26.85 6.48
CA ILE A 351 7.92 -25.63 7.26
C ILE A 351 9.39 -25.27 7.04
N ARG A 352 9.66 -24.12 6.42
CA ARG A 352 11.04 -23.71 6.10
C ARG A 352 11.85 -23.55 7.39
N GLY A 353 13.09 -24.04 7.34
CA GLY A 353 13.98 -24.12 8.51
C GLY A 353 13.85 -25.44 9.31
N THR A 354 12.83 -26.27 9.07
CA THR A 354 12.66 -27.56 9.76
C THR A 354 12.65 -28.73 8.77
N LYS A 355 12.61 -29.99 9.22
CA LYS A 355 12.39 -31.17 8.33
C LYS A 355 10.93 -31.62 8.25
N TYR A 356 10.04 -30.95 8.98
CA TYR A 356 8.64 -31.35 9.09
C TYR A 356 7.77 -30.73 7.99
N LYS A 357 6.75 -31.47 7.57
CA LYS A 357 5.68 -30.98 6.70
C LYS A 357 4.44 -30.69 7.53
N SER A 358 3.71 -29.65 7.17
CA SER A 358 2.46 -29.29 7.80
C SER A 358 1.48 -28.68 6.79
N PRO A 359 0.17 -28.63 7.13
CA PRO A 359 -0.79 -27.89 6.33
C PRO A 359 -0.34 -26.43 6.15
N HIS A 360 -0.37 -25.96 4.91
CA HIS A 360 0.01 -24.62 4.48
C HIS A 360 1.46 -24.21 4.80
N GLY A 361 2.29 -25.11 5.33
CA GLY A 361 3.66 -24.80 5.76
C GLY A 361 3.71 -24.00 7.06
N ILE A 362 2.62 -24.01 7.83
CA ILE A 362 2.49 -23.29 9.09
C ILE A 362 2.70 -24.27 10.26
N PRO A 363 3.44 -23.90 11.32
CA PRO A 363 3.55 -24.70 12.54
C PRO A 363 2.17 -25.01 13.15
N ILE A 364 1.99 -26.22 13.68
CA ILE A 364 0.68 -26.72 14.16
C ILE A 364 0.17 -25.86 15.32
N ASP A 365 1.08 -25.41 16.18
CA ASP A 365 0.82 -24.50 17.31
C ASP A 365 0.19 -23.18 16.88
N LEU A 366 0.64 -22.60 15.76
CA LEU A 366 0.02 -21.40 15.20
C LEU A 366 -1.27 -21.77 14.48
N LEU A 367 -1.28 -22.84 13.68
CA LEU A 367 -2.43 -23.26 12.88
C LEU A 367 -3.69 -23.49 13.73
N ASP A 368 -3.55 -24.10 14.91
CA ASP A 368 -4.66 -24.33 15.84
C ASP A 368 -5.28 -23.03 16.39
N ARG A 369 -4.53 -21.91 16.35
CA ARG A 369 -5.00 -20.58 16.75
C ARG A 369 -5.67 -19.82 15.59
N LEU A 370 -5.56 -20.29 14.34
CA LEU A 370 -6.03 -19.57 13.16
C LEU A 370 -7.49 -19.86 12.83
N LEU A 371 -8.22 -18.82 12.42
CA LEU A 371 -9.48 -19.00 11.71
C LEU A 371 -9.22 -19.18 10.21
N ILE A 372 -9.63 -20.31 9.65
CA ILE A 372 -9.36 -20.64 8.24
C ILE A 372 -10.59 -20.30 7.38
N ILE A 373 -10.40 -19.44 6.38
CA ILE A 373 -11.36 -19.16 5.32
C ILE A 373 -10.90 -19.87 4.05
N SER A 374 -11.69 -20.83 3.57
CA SER A 374 -11.42 -21.50 2.31
C SER A 374 -12.02 -20.76 1.11
N THR A 375 -11.27 -20.71 0.03
CA THR A 375 -11.70 -20.21 -1.28
C THR A 375 -11.79 -21.35 -2.28
N ILE A 376 -12.76 -21.28 -3.18
CA ILE A 376 -13.11 -22.37 -4.11
C ILE A 376 -12.75 -21.94 -5.54
N PRO A 377 -12.40 -22.86 -6.47
CA PRO A 377 -12.30 -22.52 -7.89
C PRO A 377 -13.57 -21.84 -8.43
N TYR A 378 -13.38 -20.91 -9.37
CA TYR A 378 -14.49 -20.23 -10.03
C TYR A 378 -15.13 -21.12 -11.10
N ASP A 379 -16.44 -20.98 -11.29
CA ASP A 379 -17.18 -21.53 -12.42
C ASP A 379 -17.01 -20.66 -13.69
N ASP A 380 -17.37 -21.23 -14.85
CA ASP A 380 -17.27 -20.59 -16.16
C ASP A 380 -17.94 -19.20 -16.21
N ASN A 381 -19.17 -19.09 -15.68
CA ASN A 381 -19.90 -17.83 -15.65
C ASN A 381 -19.19 -16.78 -14.79
N SER A 382 -18.68 -17.18 -13.63
CA SER A 382 -17.89 -16.29 -12.78
C SER A 382 -16.61 -15.83 -13.46
N ILE A 383 -15.89 -16.71 -14.18
CA ILE A 383 -14.68 -16.34 -14.93
C ILE A 383 -15.02 -15.34 -16.03
N LYS A 384 -16.07 -15.59 -16.82
CA LYS A 384 -16.54 -14.69 -17.87
C LYS A 384 -16.88 -13.31 -17.33
N GLN A 385 -17.57 -13.25 -16.18
CA GLN A 385 -17.90 -11.99 -15.50
C GLN A 385 -16.64 -11.27 -14.99
N ILE A 386 -15.69 -11.98 -14.39
CA ILE A 386 -14.42 -11.40 -13.94
C ILE A 386 -13.67 -10.79 -15.13
N LEU A 387 -13.51 -11.53 -16.23
CA LEU A 387 -12.85 -11.05 -17.44
C LEU A 387 -13.57 -9.83 -18.04
N THR A 388 -14.91 -9.81 -17.98
CA THR A 388 -15.70 -8.66 -18.44
C THR A 388 -15.42 -7.40 -17.62
N ILE A 389 -15.40 -7.52 -16.28
CA ILE A 389 -15.04 -6.40 -15.39
C ILE A 389 -13.60 -5.94 -15.67
N ARG A 390 -12.68 -6.86 -15.97
CA ARG A 390 -11.31 -6.49 -16.34
C ARG A 390 -11.20 -5.76 -17.66
N CYS A 391 -11.94 -6.19 -18.66
CA CYS A 391 -12.01 -5.49 -19.93
C CYS A 391 -12.52 -4.05 -19.74
N GLN A 392 -13.51 -3.85 -18.85
CA GLN A 392 -14.01 -2.52 -18.52
C GLN A 392 -12.97 -1.66 -17.78
N GLU A 393 -12.27 -2.24 -16.80
CA GLU A 393 -11.24 -1.53 -16.04
C GLU A 393 -10.03 -1.13 -16.89
N GLU A 394 -9.70 -1.91 -17.91
CA GLU A 394 -8.62 -1.64 -18.86
C GLU A 394 -9.07 -0.87 -20.11
N ASP A 395 -10.34 -0.43 -20.17
CA ASP A 395 -10.95 0.23 -21.34
C ASP A 395 -10.80 -0.55 -22.66
N VAL A 396 -10.87 -1.88 -22.59
CA VAL A 396 -10.76 -2.78 -23.74
C VAL A 396 -12.13 -3.27 -24.19
N THR A 397 -12.53 -2.88 -25.40
CA THR A 397 -13.71 -3.45 -26.06
C THR A 397 -13.39 -4.77 -26.75
N MET A 398 -14.14 -5.83 -26.44
CA MET A 398 -13.99 -7.17 -27.01
C MET A 398 -15.32 -7.67 -27.59
N THR A 399 -15.23 -8.48 -28.65
CA THR A 399 -16.40 -9.22 -29.17
C THR A 399 -16.80 -10.33 -28.20
N ASP A 400 -18.07 -10.74 -28.20
CA ASP A 400 -18.57 -11.77 -27.27
C ASP A 400 -17.94 -13.15 -27.55
N GLU A 401 -17.69 -13.49 -28.82
CA GLU A 401 -16.96 -14.71 -29.21
C GLU A 401 -15.52 -14.71 -28.67
N ALA A 402 -14.84 -13.57 -28.72
CA ALA A 402 -13.49 -13.42 -28.17
C ALA A 402 -13.50 -13.62 -26.64
N ARG A 403 -14.52 -13.10 -25.94
CA ARG A 403 -14.69 -13.31 -24.49
C ARG A 403 -14.94 -14.77 -24.13
N ASP A 404 -15.74 -15.48 -24.91
CA ASP A 404 -16.02 -16.90 -24.68
C ASP A 404 -14.76 -17.76 -24.84
N ILE A 405 -13.96 -17.48 -25.87
CA ILE A 405 -12.66 -18.17 -26.05
C ILE A 405 -11.70 -17.83 -24.92
N LEU A 406 -11.64 -16.57 -24.49
CA LEU A 406 -10.78 -16.16 -23.39
C LEU A 406 -11.20 -16.83 -22.07
N THR A 407 -12.49 -17.02 -21.86
CA THR A 407 -13.05 -17.72 -20.68
C THR A 407 -12.62 -19.19 -20.67
N LYS A 408 -12.71 -19.88 -21.82
CA LYS A 408 -12.21 -21.25 -21.97
C LYS A 408 -10.71 -21.34 -21.67
N ILE A 409 -9.91 -20.43 -22.22
CA ILE A 409 -8.47 -20.35 -21.92
C ILE A 409 -8.24 -20.17 -20.41
N GLY A 410 -9.02 -19.30 -19.75
CA GLY A 410 -8.95 -19.07 -18.31
C GLY A 410 -9.27 -20.28 -17.45
N MET A 411 -10.16 -21.18 -17.91
CA MET A 411 -10.47 -22.45 -17.24
C MET A 411 -9.38 -23.49 -17.42
N GLU A 412 -8.83 -23.64 -18.63
CA GLU A 412 -7.82 -24.67 -18.93
C GLU A 412 -6.44 -24.33 -18.32
N THR A 413 -6.10 -23.04 -18.29
CA THR A 413 -4.81 -22.52 -17.84
C THR A 413 -4.92 -21.86 -16.46
N SER A 414 -4.97 -20.53 -16.40
CA SER A 414 -5.19 -19.76 -15.18
C SER A 414 -5.87 -18.43 -15.49
N LEU A 415 -6.65 -17.94 -14.52
CA LEU A 415 -7.29 -16.62 -14.60
C LEU A 415 -6.26 -15.49 -14.79
N ARG A 416 -5.09 -15.58 -14.15
CA ARG A 416 -4.02 -14.59 -14.28
C ARG A 416 -3.49 -14.51 -15.72
N TYR A 417 -3.27 -15.66 -16.35
CA TYR A 417 -2.83 -15.74 -17.73
C TYR A 417 -3.88 -15.13 -18.67
N ALA A 418 -5.16 -15.48 -18.50
CA ALA A 418 -6.25 -14.89 -19.29
C ALA A 418 -6.35 -13.36 -19.15
N ILE A 419 -6.13 -12.80 -17.95
CA ILE A 419 -6.10 -11.35 -17.73
C ILE A 419 -4.93 -10.71 -18.48
N HIS A 420 -3.73 -11.30 -18.44
CA HIS A 420 -2.59 -10.78 -19.20
C HIS A 420 -2.81 -10.82 -20.72
N LEU A 421 -3.62 -11.78 -21.20
CA LEU A 421 -4.02 -11.84 -22.61
C LEU A 421 -4.92 -10.67 -23.04
N ILE A 422 -5.67 -10.03 -22.12
CA ILE A 422 -6.54 -8.88 -22.43
C ILE A 422 -5.70 -7.72 -22.98
N THR A 423 -4.71 -7.27 -22.21
CA THR A 423 -3.81 -6.16 -22.61
C THR A 423 -3.06 -6.46 -23.91
N THR A 424 -2.50 -7.67 -24.04
CA THR A 424 -1.72 -8.05 -25.21
C THR A 424 -2.58 -8.23 -26.46
N ALA A 425 -3.79 -8.77 -26.34
CA ALA A 425 -4.75 -8.86 -27.45
C ALA A 425 -5.24 -7.48 -27.88
N HIS A 426 -5.44 -6.55 -26.94
CA HIS A 426 -5.75 -5.15 -27.25
C HIS A 426 -4.64 -4.48 -28.08
N LEU A 427 -3.36 -4.69 -27.73
CA LEU A 427 -2.24 -4.16 -28.50
C LEU A 427 -2.17 -4.73 -29.92
N VAL A 428 -2.47 -6.02 -30.10
CA VAL A 428 -2.55 -6.66 -31.42
C VAL A 428 -3.70 -6.11 -32.25
N ALA A 429 -4.89 -5.96 -31.65
CA ALA A 429 -6.05 -5.35 -32.31
C ALA A 429 -5.78 -3.91 -32.74
N LYS A 430 -5.13 -3.11 -31.88
CA LYS A 430 -4.71 -1.74 -32.19
C LYS A 430 -3.72 -1.68 -33.34
N ARG A 431 -2.78 -2.63 -33.43
CA ARG A 431 -1.86 -2.77 -34.57
C ARG A 431 -2.59 -3.11 -35.87
N ARG A 432 -3.67 -3.90 -35.79
CA ARG A 432 -4.58 -4.18 -36.91
C ARG A 432 -5.49 -2.99 -37.26
N LYS A 433 -5.47 -1.92 -36.47
CA LYS A 433 -6.40 -0.76 -36.52
C LYS A 433 -7.86 -1.17 -36.31
N ALA A 434 -8.10 -2.25 -35.57
CA ALA A 434 -9.43 -2.65 -35.15
C ALA A 434 -9.83 -1.87 -33.88
N SER A 435 -11.11 -1.50 -33.79
CA SER A 435 -11.67 -0.85 -32.60
C SER A 435 -11.91 -1.84 -31.46
N SER A 436 -12.24 -3.09 -31.78
CA SER A 436 -12.49 -4.17 -30.82
C SER A 436 -11.53 -5.34 -31.01
N VAL A 437 -11.20 -6.01 -29.90
CA VAL A 437 -10.45 -7.27 -29.91
C VAL A 437 -11.35 -8.38 -30.42
N ASP A 438 -10.81 -9.16 -31.35
CA ASP A 438 -11.50 -10.29 -31.98
C ASP A 438 -10.78 -11.61 -31.71
N VAL A 439 -11.42 -12.73 -32.07
CA VAL A 439 -10.89 -14.10 -31.87
C VAL A 439 -9.52 -14.28 -32.49
N VAL A 440 -9.28 -13.68 -33.67
CA VAL A 440 -8.01 -13.76 -34.39
C VAL A 440 -6.87 -13.14 -33.57
N ASP A 441 -7.15 -12.04 -32.85
CA ASP A 441 -6.16 -11.36 -32.04
C ASP A 441 -5.78 -12.22 -30.83
N ILE A 442 -6.77 -12.81 -30.14
CA ILE A 442 -6.54 -13.73 -29.01
C ILE A 442 -5.76 -14.97 -29.46
N ARG A 443 -6.14 -15.60 -30.57
CA ARG A 443 -5.44 -16.77 -31.13
C ARG A 443 -3.99 -16.45 -31.45
N ARG A 444 -3.73 -15.27 -32.00
CA ARG A 444 -2.37 -14.81 -32.31
C ARG A 444 -1.54 -14.63 -31.04
N VAL A 445 -2.09 -13.98 -30.01
CA VAL A 445 -1.40 -13.77 -28.74
C VAL A 445 -1.17 -15.10 -28.01
N TYR A 446 -2.15 -15.99 -28.00
CA TYR A 446 -2.04 -17.33 -27.39
C TYR A 446 -0.94 -18.19 -28.03
N ARG A 447 -0.64 -17.99 -29.32
CA ARG A 447 0.51 -18.64 -29.99
C ARG A 447 1.85 -18.01 -29.61
N LEU A 448 1.88 -16.71 -29.31
CA LEU A 448 3.11 -15.98 -28.99
C LEU A 448 3.54 -16.15 -27.53
N PHE A 449 2.58 -16.19 -26.60
CA PHE A 449 2.87 -16.26 -25.16
C PHE A 449 2.44 -17.60 -24.61
N LEU A 450 3.39 -18.41 -24.14
CA LEU A 450 3.10 -19.70 -23.51
C LEU A 450 2.58 -19.51 -22.07
N ASP A 451 1.62 -20.34 -21.64
CA ASP A 451 1.29 -20.49 -20.23
C ASP A 451 2.27 -21.47 -19.57
N GLU A 452 2.22 -21.57 -18.24
CA GLU A 452 3.12 -22.42 -17.46
C GLU A 452 3.11 -23.88 -17.93
N LYS A 453 1.94 -24.49 -18.14
CA LYS A 453 1.84 -25.92 -18.50
C LYS A 453 2.43 -26.18 -19.87
N ARG A 454 2.09 -25.34 -20.87
CA ARG A 454 2.67 -25.47 -22.22
C ARG A 454 4.17 -25.18 -22.23
N SER A 455 4.63 -24.22 -21.43
CA SER A 455 6.06 -23.93 -21.31
C SER A 455 6.84 -25.10 -20.72
N VAL A 456 6.31 -25.75 -19.67
CA VAL A 456 6.95 -26.93 -19.08
C VAL A 456 6.98 -28.10 -20.07
N ASN A 457 5.90 -28.33 -20.80
CA ASN A 457 5.85 -29.39 -21.82
C ASN A 457 6.84 -29.13 -22.95
N TYR A 458 6.90 -27.89 -23.45
CA TYR A 458 7.89 -27.49 -24.46
C TYR A 458 9.33 -27.74 -23.95
N LEU A 459 9.64 -27.35 -22.71
CA LEU A 459 10.95 -27.60 -22.13
C LEU A 459 11.29 -29.10 -22.00
N ARG A 460 10.30 -29.96 -21.74
CA ARG A 460 10.48 -31.41 -21.69
C ARG A 460 10.71 -32.02 -23.08
N GLU A 461 9.98 -31.57 -24.09
CA GLU A 461 10.13 -32.04 -25.48
C GLU A 461 11.52 -31.71 -26.03
N PHE A 462 12.03 -30.52 -25.71
CA PHE A 462 13.35 -30.05 -26.16
C PHE A 462 14.45 -30.28 -25.10
N GLN A 463 14.19 -31.11 -24.08
CA GLN A 463 15.11 -31.34 -22.95
C GLN A 463 16.52 -31.68 -23.43
N GLU A 464 16.68 -32.57 -24.41
CA GLU A 464 17.98 -32.99 -24.93
C GLU A 464 18.81 -31.85 -25.53
N GLN A 465 18.16 -30.76 -25.96
CA GLN A 465 18.80 -29.59 -26.56
C GLN A 465 19.17 -28.53 -25.52
N TYR A 466 18.68 -28.65 -24.27
CA TYR A 466 19.02 -27.76 -23.18
C TYR A 466 20.30 -28.20 -22.46
N MET A 467 20.96 -27.26 -21.79
CA MET A 467 22.11 -27.56 -20.94
C MET A 467 21.60 -28.00 -19.56
N PHE A 468 22.24 -29.01 -18.96
CA PHE A 468 21.93 -29.62 -17.64
C PHE A 468 20.69 -30.55 -17.61
N ASN A 469 20.75 -31.67 -18.37
CA ASN A 469 19.62 -32.59 -18.61
C ASN A 469 19.29 -33.59 -17.48
N GLU A 470 19.72 -33.34 -16.25
CA GLU A 470 19.48 -34.24 -15.12
C GLU A 470 18.29 -33.75 -14.28
N VAL A 471 17.13 -34.38 -14.47
CA VAL A 471 16.05 -34.34 -13.46
C VAL A 471 16.22 -35.56 -12.58
N PRO A 472 16.33 -35.43 -11.23
CA PRO A 472 16.27 -36.57 -10.34
C PRO A 472 14.90 -37.25 -10.51
N VAL A 473 14.91 -38.55 -10.80
CA VAL A 473 13.73 -39.40 -10.96
C VAL A 473 13.06 -39.60 -9.60
N GLU A 474 12.23 -38.64 -9.16
CA GLU A 474 11.28 -38.84 -8.05
C GLU A 474 10.00 -38.01 -8.29
N MET A 475 9.24 -38.33 -9.35
CA MET A 475 7.81 -38.01 -9.46
C MET A 475 7.08 -39.11 -10.23
N GLU A 476 7.03 -40.33 -9.67
CA GLU A 476 6.00 -41.31 -10.04
C GLU A 476 4.71 -40.94 -9.32
N GLY A 477 3.63 -40.68 -10.07
CA GLY A 477 2.33 -40.43 -9.48
C GLY A 477 1.31 -39.68 -10.33
N VAL A 478 1.39 -39.70 -11.66
CA VAL A 478 0.23 -39.41 -12.53
C VAL A 478 0.33 -40.25 -13.81
N GLU A 479 -0.10 -41.51 -13.73
CA GLU A 479 -0.37 -42.31 -14.93
C GLU A 479 -1.70 -41.86 -15.59
N ASN A 480 -1.59 -41.54 -16.87
CA ASN A 480 -2.48 -41.88 -17.98
C ASN A 480 -3.97 -41.48 -17.92
N ASN A 481 -4.32 -40.47 -18.73
CA ASN A 481 -5.35 -40.59 -19.76
C ASN A 481 -5.11 -39.51 -20.83
N ILE A 482 -4.27 -39.81 -21.81
CA ILE A 482 -4.13 -39.01 -23.04
C ILE A 482 -4.67 -39.87 -24.18
N VAL A 483 -5.89 -39.55 -24.61
CA VAL A 483 -6.31 -39.82 -25.99
C VAL A 483 -5.72 -38.69 -26.81
N ALA A 484 -4.86 -39.04 -27.77
CA ALA A 484 -4.27 -38.10 -28.69
C ALA A 484 -5.36 -37.55 -29.63
N GLU A 485 -5.77 -36.30 -29.43
CA GLU A 485 -6.48 -35.55 -30.47
C GLU A 485 -5.48 -34.68 -31.23
N ASN A 486 -5.33 -35.00 -32.52
CA ASN A 486 -4.50 -34.31 -33.49
C ASN A 486 -4.94 -32.84 -33.67
N PRO A 487 -4.03 -31.86 -33.65
CA PRO A 487 -4.35 -30.44 -33.84
C PRO A 487 -4.59 -30.01 -35.30
N GLU A 488 -4.77 -30.93 -36.24
CA GLU A 488 -4.97 -30.61 -37.68
C GLU A 488 -6.45 -30.57 -38.13
N ALA A 489 -7.43 -30.70 -37.22
CA ALA A 489 -8.86 -30.67 -37.59
C ALA A 489 -9.53 -29.28 -37.54
N MET A 490 -8.76 -28.18 -37.57
CA MET A 490 -9.31 -26.80 -37.64
C MET A 490 -8.89 -26.03 -38.89
N GLU A 491 -8.57 -26.74 -39.97
CA GLU A 491 -8.54 -26.20 -41.33
C GLU A 491 -9.53 -26.96 -42.20
N THR A 492 -10.82 -26.68 -42.02
CA THR A 492 -11.85 -26.69 -43.09
C THR A 492 -13.10 -25.97 -42.61
#